data_AF-A0A529ZE63-F1
#
_entry.id   AF-A0A529ZE63-F1
#
_cell.length_a   1.000
_cell.length_b   1.000
_cell.length_c   1.000
_cell.angle_alpha   90.00
_cell.angle_beta   90.00
_cell.angle_gamma   90.00
#
_symmetry.space_group_name_H-M   'P 1'
#
loop_
_entity.id
_entity.type
_entity.pdbx_description
1 polymer ?
#
loop_
_entity_poly.entity_id
_entity_poly.type
_entity_poly.pdbx_seq_one_letter_code
_entity_poly.pdbx_strand_id
1 'polypeptide(L)'
;RNGAAEALGLAETEALAAGSKLTATNVSSNLAMVEAGLGVTILPRLCRWKCSHAVRFVPLADPRSSRTVGWIAKEGRNLQPASLRFIECIRQQTQAGEKEFGYAAA
;
A
#
# COMPACT_ATOMS: atom_id res chain seq x y z
N ARG A 1 7.05 -8.85 7.36
CA ARG A 1 7.78 -8.18 6.25
C ARG A 1 6.86 -8.08 5.05
N ASN A 2 6.47 -6.88 4.62
CA ASN A 2 5.56 -6.66 3.48
C ASN A 2 6.24 -5.99 2.26
N GLY A 3 7.57 -6.10 2.16
CA GLY A 3 8.39 -5.48 1.12
C GLY A 3 8.74 -4.00 1.36
N ALA A 4 8.05 -3.28 2.25
CA ALA A 4 8.36 -1.87 2.51
C ALA A 4 9.71 -1.67 3.20
N ALA A 5 10.08 -2.55 4.14
CA ALA A 5 11.36 -2.46 4.85
C ALA A 5 12.57 -2.57 3.92
N GLU A 6 12.51 -3.46 2.92
CA GLU A 6 13.56 -3.61 1.92
C GLU A 6 13.66 -2.37 1.03
N ALA A 7 12.52 -1.80 0.62
CA ALA A 7 12.48 -0.58 -0.17
C ALA A 7 13.03 0.67 0.57
N LEU A 8 13.03 0.65 1.91
CA LEU A 8 13.61 1.72 2.72
C LEU A 8 15.15 1.65 2.76
N GLY A 9 15.74 0.47 2.60
CA GLY A 9 17.20 0.28 2.61
C GLY A 9 17.88 0.71 3.93
N LEU A 10 17.14 0.71 5.04
CA LEU A 10 17.64 1.16 6.35
C LEU A 10 18.15 -0.04 7.15
N ALA A 11 19.41 0.01 7.58
CA ALA A 11 20.05 -1.06 8.33
C ALA A 11 19.28 -1.42 9.62
N GLU A 12 18.68 -0.43 10.28
CA GLU A 12 17.87 -0.63 11.49
C GLU A 12 16.63 -1.48 11.21
N THR A 13 16.00 -1.29 10.05
CA THR A 13 14.82 -2.06 9.65
C THR A 13 15.18 -3.50 9.30
N GLU A 14 16.34 -3.73 8.70
CA GLU A 14 16.86 -5.07 8.41
C GLU A 14 17.20 -5.82 9.70
N ALA A 15 17.86 -5.15 10.65
CA ALA A 15 18.21 -5.71 11.96
C ALA A 15 16.95 -6.12 12.75
N LEU A 16 15.92 -5.28 12.80
CA LEU A 16 14.62 -5.65 13.39
C LEU A 16 14.03 -6.87 12.71
N ALA A 17 14.11 -6.91 11.38
CA ALA A 17 13.48 -7.96 10.60
C ALA A 17 14.27 -9.28 10.59
N ALA A 18 15.55 -9.29 10.98
CA ALA A 18 16.39 -10.48 11.10
C ALA A 18 15.96 -11.37 12.28
N GLY A 19 15.43 -10.76 13.35
CA GLY A 19 14.91 -11.49 14.52
C GLY A 19 13.49 -12.04 14.36
N SER A 20 12.81 -11.78 13.24
CA SER A 20 11.41 -12.17 13.07
C SER A 20 11.24 -13.64 12.70
N LYS A 21 10.47 -14.39 13.50
CA LYS A 21 10.08 -15.78 13.20
C LYS A 21 8.91 -15.91 12.23
N LEU A 22 8.22 -14.80 11.96
CA LEU A 22 7.02 -14.75 11.14
C LEU A 22 7.18 -13.71 10.03
N THR A 23 6.74 -14.06 8.83
CA THR A 23 6.67 -13.13 7.70
C THR A 23 5.35 -13.30 6.97
N ALA A 24 4.82 -12.21 6.43
CA ALA A 24 3.61 -12.23 5.62
C ALA A 24 3.72 -11.17 4.51
N THR A 25 3.45 -11.56 3.28
CA THR A 25 3.67 -10.70 2.10
C THR A 25 2.40 -10.01 1.61
N ASN A 26 1.23 -10.43 2.05
CA ASN A 26 -0.04 -9.82 1.67
C ASN A 26 -0.55 -8.85 2.75
N VAL A 27 -1.34 -7.86 2.33
CA VAL A 27 -1.87 -6.81 3.21
C VAL A 27 -2.74 -7.37 4.33
N SER A 28 -3.63 -8.32 4.03
CA SER A 28 -4.59 -8.87 5.00
C SER A 28 -3.90 -9.57 6.16
N SER A 29 -2.90 -10.41 5.88
CA SER A 29 -2.12 -11.11 6.91
C SER A 29 -1.26 -10.15 7.73
N ASN A 30 -0.66 -9.13 7.10
CA ASN A 30 0.06 -8.10 7.86
C ASN A 30 -0.85 -7.34 8.82
N LEU A 31 -2.05 -7.00 8.36
CA LEU A 31 -3.04 -6.32 9.17
C LEU A 31 -3.51 -7.18 10.34
N ALA A 32 -3.86 -8.45 10.09
CA ALA A 32 -4.29 -9.39 11.13
C ALA A 32 -3.19 -9.61 12.20
N MET A 33 -1.91 -9.65 11.80
CA MET A 33 -0.81 -9.72 12.77
C MET A 33 -0.73 -8.47 13.65
N VAL A 34 -0.93 -7.28 13.08
CA VAL A 34 -0.94 -6.02 13.84
C VAL A 34 -2.17 -5.95 14.76
N GLU A 35 -3.34 -6.35 14.28
CA GLU A 35 -4.57 -6.46 15.09
C GLU A 35 -4.40 -7.44 16.26
N ALA A 36 -3.64 -8.53 16.07
CA ALA A 36 -3.29 -9.48 17.11
C ALA A 36 -2.13 -9.02 18.03
N GLY A 37 -1.59 -7.80 17.82
CA GLY A 37 -0.57 -7.21 18.70
C GLY A 37 0.87 -7.61 18.39
N LEU A 38 1.16 -8.22 17.22
CA LEU A 38 2.52 -8.66 16.87
C LEU A 38 3.47 -7.51 16.47
N GLY A 39 2.99 -6.26 16.45
CA GLY A 39 3.82 -5.08 16.22
C GLY A 39 3.18 -4.06 15.30
N VAL A 40 3.99 -3.41 14.47
CA VAL A 40 3.58 -2.35 13.52
C VAL A 40 3.94 -2.71 12.08
N THR A 41 3.28 -2.07 11.12
CA THR A 41 3.54 -2.28 9.69
C THR A 41 3.37 -0.97 8.93
N ILE A 42 4.06 -0.85 7.79
CA ILE A 42 3.93 0.29 6.86
C ILE A 42 3.10 -0.18 5.68
N LEU A 43 1.89 0.36 5.49
CA LEU A 43 1.02 0.00 4.37
C LEU A 43 0.72 1.23 3.50
N PRO A 44 0.52 1.05 2.18
CA PRO A 44 -0.03 2.10 1.35
C PRO A 44 -1.37 2.60 1.90
N ARG A 45 -1.63 3.91 1.76
CA ARG A 45 -2.89 4.53 2.21
C ARG A 45 -4.15 3.85 1.63
N LEU A 46 -4.02 3.32 0.41
CA LEU A 46 -5.07 2.54 -0.26
C LEU A 46 -5.51 1.28 0.53
N CYS A 47 -4.74 0.81 1.52
CA CYS A 47 -5.12 -0.36 2.33
C CYS A 47 -6.08 -0.05 3.48
N ARG A 48 -6.40 1.24 3.72
CA ARG A 48 -7.18 1.69 4.88
C ARG A 48 -8.61 1.11 4.92
N TRP A 49 -9.23 0.81 3.77
CA TRP A 49 -10.57 0.23 3.70
C TRP A 49 -10.69 -1.18 4.31
N LYS A 50 -9.57 -1.89 4.50
CA LYS A 50 -9.56 -3.26 5.04
C LYS A 50 -9.48 -3.33 6.57
N CYS A 51 -9.50 -2.19 7.27
CA CYS A 51 -9.10 -2.15 8.67
C CYS A 51 -10.27 -2.11 9.64
N SER A 52 -10.19 -2.95 10.66
CA SER A 52 -11.08 -2.86 11.82
C SER A 52 -10.72 -1.66 12.69
N HIS A 53 -11.60 -1.33 13.64
CA HIS A 53 -11.35 -0.29 14.64
C HIS A 53 -10.23 -0.65 15.64
N ALA A 54 -9.67 -1.86 15.58
CA ALA A 54 -8.62 -2.33 16.48
C ALA A 54 -7.22 -1.77 16.16
N VAL A 55 -7.05 -1.16 14.99
CA VAL A 55 -5.76 -0.55 14.58
C VAL A 55 -5.94 0.91 14.18
N ARG A 56 -4.86 1.68 14.32
CA ARG A 56 -4.80 3.09 13.90
C ARG A 56 -3.78 3.28 12.80
N PHE A 57 -4.16 4.04 11.78
CA PHE A 57 -3.23 4.52 10.76
C PHE A 57 -2.64 5.86 11.21
N VAL A 58 -1.31 5.93 11.20
CA VAL A 58 -0.56 7.14 11.54
C VAL A 58 0.23 7.55 10.29
N PRO A 59 0.29 8.84 9.92
CA PRO A 59 1.08 9.29 8.80
C PRO A 59 2.57 8.98 9.01
N LEU A 60 3.28 8.69 7.92
CA LEU A 60 4.74 8.59 7.95
C LEU A 60 5.35 9.97 8.22
N ALA A 61 6.52 9.99 8.85
CA ALA A 61 7.23 11.22 9.20
C ALA A 61 7.60 12.05 7.94
N ASP A 62 8.06 11.39 6.87
CA ASP A 62 8.25 12.07 5.57
C ASP A 62 6.95 11.96 4.75
N PRO A 63 6.21 13.07 4.56
CA PRO A 63 4.95 13.09 3.82
C PRO A 63 5.12 12.84 2.32
N ARG A 64 6.35 12.93 1.79
CA ARG A 64 6.67 12.66 0.38
C ARG A 64 6.81 11.17 0.08
N SER A 65 6.88 10.34 1.12
CA SER A 65 6.93 8.89 1.00
C SER A 65 5.72 8.37 0.23
N SER A 66 5.94 7.96 -1.01
CA SER A 66 4.88 7.55 -1.91
C SER A 66 5.30 6.34 -2.74
N ARG A 67 4.29 5.61 -3.21
CA ARG A 67 4.47 4.49 -4.13
C ARG A 67 3.42 4.59 -5.22
N THR A 68 3.86 4.52 -6.46
CA THR A 68 2.97 4.58 -7.62
C THR A 68 2.42 3.19 -7.92
N VAL A 69 1.10 3.09 -8.05
CA VAL A 69 0.42 1.94 -8.66
C VAL A 69 0.03 2.35 -10.07
N GLY A 70 0.42 1.54 -11.05
CA GLY A 70 0.23 1.86 -12.46
C GLY A 70 -0.15 0.64 -13.28
N TRP A 71 -0.40 0.90 -14.55
CA TRP A 71 -0.69 -0.10 -15.57
C TRP A 71 0.58 -0.44 -16.34
N ILE A 72 0.70 -1.70 -16.74
CA ILE A 72 1.78 -2.14 -17.63
C ILE A 72 1.11 -2.70 -18.90
N ALA A 73 1.58 -2.24 -20.05
CA ALA A 73 1.16 -2.72 -21.36
C ALA A 73 2.39 -3.05 -22.20
N LYS A 74 2.26 -4.01 -23.12
CA LYS A 74 3.35 -4.37 -24.02
C LYS A 74 3.60 -3.21 -24.99
N GLU A 75 4.86 -2.80 -25.10
CA GLU A 75 5.29 -1.78 -26.06
C GLU A 75 4.96 -2.19 -27.50
N GLY A 76 4.61 -1.19 -28.33
CA GLY A 76 4.27 -1.39 -29.74
C GLY A 76 2.89 -2.02 -29.99
N ARG A 77 2.05 -2.20 -28.96
CA ARG A 77 0.66 -2.64 -29.12
C ARG A 77 -0.32 -1.54 -28.70
N ASN A 78 -1.27 -1.26 -29.58
CA ASN A 78 -2.42 -0.43 -29.22
C ASN A 78 -3.29 -1.17 -28.21
N LEU A 79 -3.73 -0.45 -27.18
CA LEU A 79 -4.72 -0.94 -26.24
C LEU A 79 -6.06 -1.13 -26.97
N GLN A 80 -6.75 -2.23 -26.66
CA GLN A 80 -8.10 -2.45 -27.19
C GLN A 80 -9.06 -1.41 -26.58
N PRO A 81 -10.15 -1.04 -27.28
CA PRO A 81 -11.14 -0.11 -26.76
C PRO A 81 -11.64 -0.48 -25.36
N ALA A 82 -11.88 -1.76 -25.10
CA ALA A 82 -12.28 -2.24 -23.77
C ALA A 82 -11.23 -1.98 -22.68
N SER A 83 -9.93 -2.12 -23.00
CA SER A 83 -8.84 -1.83 -22.05
C SER A 83 -8.75 -0.34 -21.73
N LEU A 84 -8.93 0.53 -22.74
CA LEU A 84 -8.97 1.98 -22.53
C LEU A 84 -10.14 2.35 -21.61
N ARG A 85 -11.34 1.82 -21.88
CA ARG A 85 -12.52 2.04 -21.04
C ARG A 85 -12.33 1.53 -19.61
N PHE A 86 -11.67 0.38 -19.43
CA PHE A 86 -11.37 -0.13 -18.10
C PHE A 86 -10.43 0.79 -17.31
N ILE A 87 -9.36 1.29 -17.95
CA ILE A 87 -8.43 2.24 -17.34
C ILE A 87 -9.17 3.54 -16.95
N GLU A 88 -10.05 4.04 -17.81
CA GLU A 88 -10.89 5.20 -17.51
C GLU A 88 -11.80 4.97 -16.30
N CYS A 89 -12.49 3.82 -16.24
CA CYS A 89 -13.33 3.46 -15.09
C CYS A 89 -12.52 3.44 -13.79
N ILE A 90 -11.31 2.89 -13.79
CA ILE A 90 -10.49 2.83 -12.57
C ILE A 90 -9.97 4.20 -12.19
N ARG A 91 -9.60 5.06 -13.15
CA ARG A 91 -9.22 6.45 -12.87
C ARG A 91 -10.37 7.20 -12.18
N GLN A 92 -11.58 7.08 -12.72
CA GLN A 92 -12.79 7.68 -12.14
C GLN A 92 -13.05 7.17 -10.72
N GLN A 93 -12.98 5.85 -10.52
CA GLN A 93 -13.19 5.25 -9.20
C GLN A 93 -12.12 5.69 -8.18
N THR A 94 -10.87 5.82 -8.62
CA THR A 94 -9.77 6.25 -7.75
C THR A 94 -9.96 7.71 -7.32
N GLN A 95 -10.30 8.60 -8.26
CA GLN A 95 -10.60 10.00 -7.98
C GLN A 95 -11.79 10.15 -7.02
N ALA A 96 -12.86 9.39 -7.22
CA ALA A 96 -14.02 9.39 -6.33
C ALA A 96 -13.65 8.98 -4.90
N GLY A 97 -12.75 7.99 -4.76
CA GLY A 97 -12.25 7.51 -3.47
C GLY A 97 -11.19 8.39 -2.80
N GLU A 98 -10.68 9.44 -3.46
CA GLU A 98 -9.57 10.26 -2.92
C GLU A 98 -9.90 10.83 -1.54
N LYS A 99 -11.13 11.31 -1.35
CA LYS A 99 -11.61 11.86 -0.08
C LYS A 99 -11.67 10.79 1.02
N GLU A 100 -12.04 9.56 0.67
CA GLU A 100 -12.17 8.43 1.60
C GLU A 100 -10.81 7.95 2.12
N PHE A 101 -9.79 7.94 1.25
CA PHE A 101 -8.41 7.59 1.63
C PHE A 101 -7.61 8.79 2.17
N GLY A 102 -8.24 9.96 2.23
CA GLY A 102 -7.71 11.21 2.77
C GLY A 102 -6.68 11.91 1.89
N TYR A 103 -6.63 11.65 0.58
CA TYR A 103 -5.65 12.24 -0.36
C TYR A 103 -5.72 13.77 -0.47
N ALA A 104 -6.60 14.44 0.28
CA ALA A 104 -6.63 15.89 0.39
C ALA A 104 -5.22 16.44 0.70
N ALA A 105 -4.75 17.29 -0.21
CA ALA A 105 -3.43 17.87 -0.22
C ALA A 105 -3.09 18.55 1.11
N ALA A 106 -1.86 18.33 1.58
CA ALA A 106 -1.13 19.33 2.36
C ALA A 106 -0.60 20.40 1.38
#